data_AF-A0AAV8YUK2-F1
#
_entry.id   AF-A0AAV8YUK2-F1
#
_cell.length_a   1.000
_cell.length_b   1.000
_cell.length_c   1.000
_cell.angle_alpha   90.00
_cell.angle_beta   90.00
_cell.angle_gamma   90.00
#
_symmetry.space_group_name_H-M   'P 1'
#
loop_
_entity.id
_entity.type
_entity.pdbx_description
1 polymer ?
#
loop_
_entity_poly.entity_id
_entity_poly.type
_entity_poly.pdbx_seq_one_letter_code
_entity_poly.pdbx_strand_id
1 'polypeptide(L)'
;MAVPSGDNRGPCYWCFKTVKWIPVLFIVTIVGWSYYAYVIQLCLITVESPVKQVLYLIFYHLFFFMFVWSYWQTIFTDVGRVPPKYKIPDADFEAYMSHADSYDTQNTILETFMRDIYPPRM
;
A
#
# COMPACT_ATOMS: atom_id res chain seq x y z
N MET A 1 -17.93 5.28 22.06
CA MET A 1 -18.86 4.80 21.02
C MET A 1 -18.40 3.42 20.56
N ALA A 2 -19.02 2.38 21.09
CA ALA A 2 -18.71 1.00 20.72
C ALA A 2 -18.93 0.83 19.21
N VAL A 3 -17.87 0.48 18.48
CA VAL A 3 -18.03 -0.05 17.13
C VAL A 3 -18.50 -1.49 17.32
N PRO A 4 -19.74 -1.83 16.94
CA PRO A 4 -20.17 -3.21 17.03
C PRO A 4 -19.33 -4.02 16.04
N SER A 5 -18.58 -4.98 16.56
CA SER A 5 -17.91 -6.05 15.82
C SER A 5 -18.97 -7.00 15.24
N GLY A 6 -19.83 -6.48 14.37
CA GLY A 6 -20.70 -7.27 13.51
C GLY A 6 -19.88 -7.75 12.33
N ASP A 7 -19.49 -9.03 12.36
CA ASP A 7 -19.02 -9.78 11.19
C ASP A 7 -20.18 -9.91 10.18
N ASN A 8 -20.54 -8.81 9.55
CA ASN A 8 -21.38 -8.76 8.37
C ASN A 8 -20.45 -8.44 7.20
N ARG A 9 -19.72 -9.44 6.70
CA ARG A 9 -18.92 -9.32 5.46
C ARG A 9 -19.86 -9.24 4.25
N GLY A 10 -20.67 -8.19 4.19
CA GLY A 10 -21.57 -7.94 3.07
C GLY A 10 -20.79 -7.63 1.78
N PRO A 11 -21.46 -7.72 0.61
CA PRO A 11 -20.86 -7.46 -0.71
C PRO A 11 -20.18 -6.08 -0.82
N CYS A 12 -20.52 -5.14 0.06
CA CYS A 12 -19.90 -3.82 0.15
C CYS A 12 -18.38 -3.86 0.44
N TYR A 13 -17.90 -4.76 1.31
CA TYR A 13 -16.46 -4.89 1.60
C TYR A 13 -15.67 -5.39 0.38
N TRP A 14 -16.25 -6.33 -0.37
CA TRP A 14 -15.64 -6.83 -1.60
C TRP A 14 -15.65 -5.77 -2.69
N CYS A 15 -16.70 -4.94 -2.77
CA CYS A 15 -16.76 -3.81 -3.69
C CYS A 15 -15.67 -2.76 -3.40
N PHE A 16 -15.47 -2.36 -2.14
CA PHE A 16 -14.38 -1.45 -1.76
C PHE A 16 -12.99 -2.02 -2.07
N LYS A 17 -12.80 -3.33 -1.87
CA LYS A 17 -11.55 -4.02 -2.22
C LYS A 17 -11.32 -3.98 -3.74
N THR A 18 -12.34 -4.26 -4.55
CA THR A 18 -12.25 -4.20 -6.00
C THR A 18 -11.99 -2.79 -6.52
N VAL A 19 -12.66 -1.77 -5.96
CA VAL A 19 -12.45 -0.37 -6.34
C VAL A 19 -11.01 0.09 -6.07
N LYS A 20 -10.39 -0.36 -4.97
CA LYS A 20 -8.96 -0.09 -4.71
C LYS A 20 -8.01 -0.71 -5.75
N TRP A 21 -8.41 -1.76 -6.45
CA TRP A 21 -7.63 -2.39 -7.51
C TRP A 21 -7.81 -1.75 -8.89
N ILE A 22 -8.83 -0.89 -9.08
CA ILE A 22 -9.08 -0.22 -10.37
C ILE A 22 -7.86 0.59 -10.84
N PRO A 23 -7.21 1.44 -10.00
CA PRO A 23 -6.02 2.18 -10.43
C PRO A 23 -4.88 1.24 -10.84
N VAL A 24 -4.72 0.12 -10.13
CA VAL A 24 -3.66 -0.86 -10.40
C VAL A 24 -3.88 -1.51 -11.76
N LEU A 25 -5.10 -2.00 -12.02
CA LEU A 25 -5.46 -2.61 -13.30
C LEU A 25 -5.33 -1.64 -14.47
N PHE A 26 -5.67 -0.36 -14.27
CA PHE A 26 -5.52 0.67 -15.29
C PHE A 26 -4.06 0.84 -15.72
N ILE A 27 -3.14 0.96 -14.76
CA ILE A 27 -1.71 1.09 -15.06
C ILE A 27 -1.18 -0.17 -15.75
N VAL A 28 -1.52 -1.36 -15.25
CA VAL A 28 -1.09 -2.64 -15.87
C VAL A 28 -1.59 -2.74 -17.31
N THR A 29 -2.83 -2.32 -17.57
CA THR A 29 -3.42 -2.36 -18.92
C THR A 29 -2.65 -1.44 -19.88
N ILE A 30 -2.38 -0.19 -19.49
CA ILE A 30 -1.63 0.77 -20.32
C ILE A 30 -0.19 0.28 -20.57
N VAL A 31 0.45 -0.29 -19.54
CA VAL A 31 1.81 -0.82 -19.64
C VAL A 31 1.86 -2.03 -20.57
N GLY A 32 0.91 -2.96 -20.46
CA GLY A 32 0.80 -4.10 -21.38
C GLY A 32 0.53 -3.67 -22.82
N TRP A 33 -0.34 -2.68 -23.02
CA TRP A 33 -0.61 -2.16 -24.36
C TRP A 33 0.58 -1.43 -24.97
N SER A 34 1.27 -0.60 -24.18
CA SER A 34 2.48 0.10 -24.64
C SER A 34 3.63 -0.87 -24.94
N TYR A 35 3.74 -1.99 -24.20
CA TYR A 35 4.65 -3.08 -24.52
C TYR A 35 4.37 -3.68 -25.89
N TYR A 36 3.12 -4.00 -26.17
CA TYR A 36 2.72 -4.53 -27.47
C TYR A 36 3.04 -3.54 -28.60
N ALA A 37 2.68 -2.26 -28.43
CA ALA A 37 2.94 -1.23 -29.42
C ALA A 37 4.45 -1.05 -29.68
N TYR A 38 5.28 -1.03 -28.63
CA TYR A 38 6.73 -0.85 -28.78
C TYR A 38 7.40 -2.05 -29.44
N VAL A 39 7.14 -3.27 -28.95
CA VAL A 39 7.80 -4.48 -29.45
C VAL A 39 7.36 -4.81 -30.87
N ILE A 40 6.06 -4.71 -31.16
CA ILE A 40 5.54 -5.09 -32.49
C ILE A 40 5.66 -3.93 -33.48
N GLN A 41 5.13 -2.74 -33.19
CA GLN A 41 5.11 -1.68 -34.19
C GLN A 41 6.46 -0.99 -34.37
N LEU A 42 7.20 -0.75 -33.28
CA LEU A 42 8.47 -0.04 -33.40
C LEU A 42 9.60 -1.01 -33.76
N CYS A 43 9.78 -2.10 -33.00
CA CYS A 43 10.91 -3.00 -33.23
C CYS A 43 10.73 -3.92 -34.45
N LEU A 44 9.54 -4.44 -34.75
CA LEU A 44 9.37 -5.36 -35.90
C LEU A 44 9.04 -4.64 -37.22
N ILE A 45 8.30 -3.53 -37.18
CA ILE A 45 7.82 -2.87 -38.40
C ILE A 45 8.67 -1.66 -38.80
N THR A 46 9.23 -0.91 -37.85
CA THR A 46 9.94 0.35 -38.15
C THR A 46 11.46 0.19 -38.28
N VAL A 47 12.08 -0.75 -37.56
CA VAL A 47 13.54 -0.91 -37.56
C VAL A 47 13.96 -1.93 -38.62
N GLU A 48 14.56 -1.46 -39.71
CA GLU A 48 15.02 -2.33 -40.80
C GLU A 48 16.32 -3.10 -40.48
N SER A 49 17.10 -2.66 -39.50
CA SER A 49 18.39 -3.27 -39.15
C SER A 49 18.26 -4.26 -37.98
N PRO A 50 18.60 -5.55 -38.17
CA PRO A 50 18.41 -6.58 -37.14
C PRO A 50 19.27 -6.33 -35.90
N VAL A 51 20.47 -5.76 -36.07
CA VAL A 51 21.37 -5.45 -34.96
C VAL A 51 20.80 -4.35 -34.05
N LYS A 52 20.25 -3.29 -34.65
CA LYS A 52 19.62 -2.18 -33.90
C LYS A 52 18.35 -2.65 -33.20
N GLN A 53 17.56 -3.49 -33.87
CA GLN A 53 16.34 -4.07 -33.31
C GLN A 53 16.64 -4.89 -32.05
N VAL A 54 17.64 -5.77 -32.10
CA VAL A 54 18.03 -6.60 -30.95
C VAL A 54 18.52 -5.73 -29.78
N LEU A 55 19.33 -4.70 -30.05
CA LEU A 55 19.78 -3.77 -29.01
C LEU A 55 18.62 -3.04 -28.33
N TYR A 56 17.70 -2.46 -29.10
CA TYR A 56 16.54 -1.77 -28.53
C TYR A 56 15.63 -2.71 -27.73
N LEU A 57 15.42 -3.95 -28.22
CA LEU A 57 14.67 -4.96 -27.48
C LEU A 57 15.31 -5.29 -26.13
N ILE A 58 16.63 -5.50 -26.08
CA ILE A 58 17.34 -5.85 -24.84
C ILE A 58 17.19 -4.72 -23.82
N PHE A 59 17.52 -3.48 -24.20
CA PHE A 59 17.40 -2.34 -23.30
C PHE A 59 15.96 -2.16 -22.80
N TYR A 60 14.99 -2.25 -23.71
CA TYR A 60 13.59 -2.11 -23.36
C TYR A 60 13.13 -3.18 -22.36
N HIS A 61 13.50 -4.45 -22.56
CA HIS A 61 13.13 -5.53 -21.65
C HIS A 61 13.77 -5.39 -20.27
N LEU A 62 15.01 -4.90 -20.19
CA LEU A 62 15.67 -4.62 -18.91
C LEU A 62 14.88 -3.56 -18.10
N PHE A 63 14.52 -2.44 -18.74
CA PHE A 63 13.71 -1.41 -18.08
C PHE A 63 12.30 -1.89 -17.75
N PHE A 64 11.67 -2.64 -18.64
CA PHE A 64 10.34 -3.20 -18.42
C PHE A 64 10.32 -4.18 -17.25
N PHE A 65 11.30 -5.09 -17.18
CA PHE A 65 11.43 -6.02 -16.07
C PHE A 65 11.66 -5.29 -14.75
N MET A 66 12.57 -4.30 -14.72
CA MET A 66 12.81 -3.48 -13.53
C MET A 66 11.55 -2.72 -13.09
N PHE A 67 10.77 -2.19 -14.05
CA PHE A 67 9.51 -1.51 -13.79
C PHE A 67 8.47 -2.46 -13.19
N VAL A 68 8.23 -3.61 -13.83
CA VAL A 68 7.27 -4.62 -13.35
C VAL A 68 7.68 -5.16 -11.99
N TRP A 69 8.97 -5.40 -11.77
CA TRP A 69 9.50 -5.88 -10.49
C TRP A 69 9.24 -4.86 -9.36
N SER A 70 9.61 -3.60 -9.59
CA SER A 70 9.41 -2.53 -8.61
C SER A 70 7.92 -2.26 -8.35
N TYR A 71 7.11 -2.34 -9.40
CA TYR A 71 5.65 -2.22 -9.33
C TYR A 71 5.05 -3.35 -8.50
N TRP A 72 5.46 -4.60 -8.76
CA TRP A 72 5.03 -5.77 -8.01
C TRP A 72 5.37 -5.61 -6.53
N GLN A 73 6.61 -5.25 -6.20
CA GLN A 73 6.98 -5.02 -4.80
C GLN A 73 6.15 -3.92 -4.16
N THR A 74 5.87 -2.82 -4.86
CA THR A 74 5.05 -1.72 -4.32
C THR A 74 3.61 -2.13 -4.03
N ILE A 75 3.00 -2.94 -4.91
CA ILE A 75 1.61 -3.39 -4.77
C ILE A 75 1.45 -4.47 -3.68
N PHE A 76 2.42 -5.38 -3.56
CA PHE A 76 2.36 -6.49 -2.59
C PHE A 76 3.00 -6.16 -1.24
N THR A 77 3.70 -5.04 -1.10
CA THR A 77 4.18 -4.59 0.22
C THR A 77 2.99 -4.17 1.06
N ASP A 78 2.71 -4.96 2.11
CA ASP A 78 1.66 -4.63 3.07
C ASP A 78 2.00 -3.33 3.80
N VAL A 79 1.00 -2.47 4.02
CA VAL A 79 1.21 -1.19 4.70
C VAL A 79 1.58 -1.53 6.14
N GLY A 80 2.83 -1.22 6.53
CA GLY A 80 3.38 -1.56 7.84
C GLY A 80 2.39 -1.23 8.96
N ARG A 81 1.87 -2.26 9.64
CA ARG A 81 0.98 -2.09 10.78
C ARG A 81 1.78 -1.56 11.96
N VAL A 82 1.18 -0.62 12.70
CA VAL A 82 1.74 -0.09 13.94
C VAL A 82 2.09 -1.26 14.86
N PRO A 83 3.35 -1.38 15.32
CA PRO A 83 3.76 -2.44 16.23
C PRO A 83 2.85 -2.49 17.46
N PRO A 84 2.47 -3.69 17.94
CA PRO A 84 1.51 -3.83 19.05
C PRO A 84 1.95 -3.14 20.35
N LYS A 85 3.25 -2.91 20.53
CA LYS A 85 3.81 -2.11 21.65
C LYS A 85 3.39 -0.64 21.67
N TYR A 86 2.91 -0.09 20.55
CA TYR A 86 2.37 1.27 20.44
C TYR A 86 0.86 1.30 20.26
N LYS A 87 0.20 0.12 20.27
CA LYS A 87 -1.25 0.08 20.37
C LYS A 87 -1.63 0.37 21.82
N ILE A 88 -2.52 1.33 22.01
CA ILE A 88 -3.16 1.56 23.31
C ILE A 88 -3.96 0.29 23.65
N PRO A 89 -3.74 -0.34 24.81
CA PRO A 89 -4.51 -1.49 25.27
C PRO A 89 -6.00 -1.19 25.29
N ASP A 90 -6.81 -2.19 24.97
CA ASP A 90 -8.26 -2.00 24.80
C ASP A 90 -8.94 -1.45 26.07
N ALA A 91 -8.43 -1.79 27.26
CA ALA A 91 -8.92 -1.28 28.54
C ALA A 91 -8.71 0.24 28.70
N ASP A 92 -7.54 0.74 28.27
CA ASP A 92 -7.22 2.16 28.35
C ASP A 92 -7.85 2.95 27.21
N PHE A 93 -8.09 2.31 26.07
CA PHE A 93 -8.82 2.88 24.95
C PHE A 93 -10.31 3.12 25.32
N GLU A 94 -10.95 2.19 26.02
CA GLU A 94 -12.32 2.39 26.52
C GLU A 94 -12.40 3.51 27.55
N ALA A 95 -11.47 3.57 28.50
CA ALA A 95 -11.39 4.66 29.48
C ALA A 95 -11.16 6.03 28.81
N TYR A 96 -10.26 6.07 27.81
CA TYR A 96 -10.01 7.27 26.99
C TYR A 96 -11.26 7.73 26.24
N MET A 97 -12.01 6.78 25.66
CA MET A 97 -13.22 7.08 24.89
C MET A 97 -14.41 7.46 25.78
N SER A 98 -14.46 6.97 27.03
CA SER A 98 -15.47 7.40 28.03
C SER A 98 -15.18 8.77 28.63
N HIS A 99 -13.92 9.21 28.65
CA HIS A 99 -13.48 10.51 29.17
C HIS A 99 -13.29 11.57 28.07
N ALA A 100 -13.99 11.43 26.93
CA ALA A 100 -13.82 12.26 25.74
C ALA A 100 -14.14 13.77 25.92
N ASP A 101 -14.79 14.18 27.02
CA ASP A 101 -15.16 15.57 27.27
C ASP A 101 -14.02 16.43 27.88
N SER A 102 -12.92 15.83 28.33
CA SER A 102 -11.81 16.54 28.97
C SER A 102 -10.47 16.16 28.34
N TYR A 103 -9.92 17.08 27.53
CA TYR A 103 -8.60 16.93 26.89
C TYR A 103 -7.46 16.73 27.89
N ASP A 104 -7.53 17.33 29.09
CA ASP A 104 -6.52 17.18 30.15
C ASP A 104 -6.44 15.75 30.69
N THR A 105 -7.59 15.07 30.80
CA THR A 105 -7.66 13.68 31.28
C THR A 105 -7.06 12.73 30.24
N GLN A 106 -7.34 12.98 28.96
CA GLN A 106 -6.78 12.26 27.83
C GLN A 106 -5.25 12.40 27.74
N ASN A 107 -4.72 13.61 27.94
CA ASN A 107 -3.28 13.84 27.97
C ASN A 107 -2.60 13.10 29.13
N THR A 108 -3.23 13.03 30.30
CA THR A 108 -2.68 12.34 31.47
C THR A 108 -2.56 10.82 31.26
N ILE A 109 -3.56 10.20 30.62
CA ILE A 109 -3.53 8.77 30.28
C ILE A 109 -2.42 8.48 29.25
N LEU A 110 -2.27 9.35 28.25
CA LEU A 110 -1.23 9.21 27.23
C LEU A 110 0.18 9.36 27.80
N GLU A 111 0.40 10.37 28.65
CA GLU A 111 1.68 10.59 29.36
C GLU A 111 2.05 9.40 30.24
N THR A 112 1.06 8.80 30.90
CA THR A 112 1.27 7.58 31.70
C THR A 112 1.73 6.42 30.83
N PHE A 113 1.09 6.22 29.68
CA PHE A 113 1.50 5.21 28.68
C PHE A 113 2.91 5.47 28.13
N MET A 114 3.22 6.72 27.81
CA MET A 114 4.53 7.10 27.28
C MET A 114 5.64 6.83 28.30
N ARG A 115 5.41 7.10 29.59
CA ARG A 115 6.38 6.83 30.66
C ARG A 115 6.59 5.35 30.92
N ASP A 116 5.58 4.51 30.72
CA ASP A 116 5.69 3.06 30.84
C ASP A 116 6.50 2.45 29.69
N ILE A 117 6.26 2.92 28.46
CA ILE A 117 6.97 2.45 27.25
C ILE A 117 8.41 3.00 27.16
N TYR A 118 8.64 4.23 27.63
CA TYR A 118 9.95 4.86 27.65
C TYR A 118 10.28 5.34 29.08
N PRO A 119 10.82 4.44 29.93
CA PRO A 119 11.24 4.86 31.26
C PRO A 119 12.36 5.90 31.12
N PRO A 120 12.33 7.00 31.89
CA PRO A 120 13.35 8.03 31.82
C PRO A 120 14.71 7.40 32.11
N ARG A 121 15.58 7.39 31.11
CA ARG A 121 16.96 6.90 31.26
C ARG A 121 17.67 7.91 32.17
N MET A 122 17.93 7.50 33.42
CA MET A 122 18.70 8.27 34.40
C MET A 122 20.11 8.58 33.89
#